data_AF-A0A7X2ZVS6-F1
#
_entry.id   AF-A0A7X2ZVS6-F1
#
_cell.length_a   1.000
_cell.length_b   1.000
_cell.length_c   1.000
_cell.angle_alpha   90.00
_cell.angle_beta   90.00
_cell.angle_gamma   90.00
#
_symmetry.space_group_name_H-M   'P 1'
#
loop_
_entity.id
_entity.type
_entity.pdbx_description
1 polymer ?
#
loop_
_entity_poly.entity_id
_entity_poly.type
_entity_poly.pdbx_seq_one_letter_code
_entity_poly.pdbx_strand_id
1 'polypeptide(L)'
;MKNFKKQILLAVCGVAIILTYSCSKDNPLNPAGNCFGGNWAQGYTDELQSWSNAAQAYSENPTADNCADYKSAAKAYLDALDNIYDCIPTASRAEIDQEIKEAKADIDKESCDTQ
;
A
#
# COMPACT_ATOMS: atom_id res chain seq x y z
N MET A 1 -21.50 -20.95 40.30
CA MET A 1 -22.06 -20.14 39.20
C MET A 1 -22.21 -18.71 39.69
N LYS A 2 -21.39 -17.79 39.18
CA LYS A 2 -21.38 -16.37 39.58
C LYS A 2 -21.41 -15.53 38.30
N ASN A 3 -22.41 -14.66 38.20
CA ASN A 3 -22.83 -13.95 36.99
C ASN A 3 -21.73 -13.01 36.43
N PHE A 4 -21.12 -13.37 35.29
CA PHE A 4 -20.09 -12.59 34.59
C PHE A 4 -20.59 -12.03 33.25
N LYS A 5 -21.73 -11.32 33.23
CA LYS A 5 -22.38 -10.91 31.97
C LYS A 5 -22.46 -9.41 31.66
N LYS A 6 -21.76 -8.49 32.34
CA LYS A 6 -21.95 -7.04 32.08
C LYS A 6 -20.72 -6.12 32.13
N GLN A 7 -19.49 -6.58 31.89
CA GLN A 7 -18.32 -5.67 31.88
C GLN A 7 -17.37 -5.80 30.68
N ILE A 8 -17.76 -6.51 29.61
CA ILE A 8 -16.97 -6.59 28.37
C ILE A 8 -17.69 -5.82 27.27
N LEU A 9 -17.81 -4.50 27.41
CA LEU A 9 -18.38 -3.63 26.37
C LEU A 9 -17.78 -2.21 26.36
N LEU A 10 -16.58 -2.04 26.93
CA LEU A 10 -15.93 -0.73 27.09
C LEU A 10 -14.40 -0.80 26.90
N ALA A 11 -13.95 -1.61 25.94
CA ALA A 11 -12.53 -1.74 25.59
C ALA A 11 -12.29 -1.85 24.07
N VAL A 12 -13.14 -1.19 23.27
CA VAL A 12 -12.99 -1.11 21.80
C VAL A 12 -13.21 0.35 21.38
N CYS A 13 -12.36 1.26 21.87
CA CYS A 13 -12.28 2.66 21.41
C CYS A 13 -10.86 3.23 21.56
N GLY A 14 -9.83 2.38 21.70
CA GLY A 14 -8.48 2.80 22.09
C GLY A 14 -7.44 2.90 20.98
N VAL A 15 -7.75 2.56 19.73
CA VAL A 15 -6.75 2.53 18.64
C VAL A 15 -7.35 3.10 17.35
N ALA A 16 -7.70 4.39 17.35
CA ALA A 16 -8.15 5.08 16.14
C ALA A 16 -7.72 6.57 16.08
N ILE A 17 -6.68 6.98 16.83
CA ILE A 17 -6.29 8.41 16.92
C ILE A 17 -4.77 8.60 16.73
N ILE A 18 -4.15 7.98 15.71
CA ILE A 18 -2.76 8.33 15.32
C ILE A 18 -2.55 8.39 13.80
N LEU A 19 -3.56 8.77 13.01
CA LEU A 19 -3.40 8.96 11.55
C LEU A 19 -3.91 10.30 11.03
N THR A 20 -4.04 11.32 11.88
CA THR A 20 -4.33 12.70 11.43
C THR A 20 -3.07 13.56 11.40
N TYR A 21 -1.96 13.04 10.89
CA TYR A 21 -0.89 13.90 10.40
C TYR A 21 -1.39 14.53 9.10
N SER A 22 -2.05 15.68 9.28
CA SER A 22 -2.37 16.59 8.19
C SER A 22 -1.09 16.84 7.38
N CYS A 23 -1.14 16.57 6.08
CA CYS A 23 -0.14 17.06 5.13
C CYS A 23 -0.13 18.61 5.18
N SER A 24 0.71 19.14 6.07
CA SER A 24 1.21 20.51 5.98
C SER A 24 1.95 20.64 4.66
N LYS A 25 1.66 21.70 3.90
CA LYS A 25 2.35 22.02 2.64
C LYS A 25 3.85 22.28 2.87
N ASP A 26 4.21 22.63 4.09
CA ASP A 26 5.58 22.64 4.59
C ASP A 26 5.85 21.29 5.27
N ASN A 27 6.28 20.31 4.48
CA ASN A 27 6.69 19.01 5.00
C ASN A 27 8.20 19.02 5.23
N PRO A 28 8.70 18.96 6.49
CA PRO A 28 10.13 18.84 6.77
C PRO A 28 10.76 17.56 6.19
N LEU A 29 9.94 16.60 5.74
CA LEU A 29 10.37 15.41 5.00
C LEU A 29 10.57 15.64 3.49
N ASN A 30 10.31 16.86 2.98
CA ASN A 30 10.56 17.26 1.60
C ASN A 30 11.49 18.50 1.54
N PRO A 31 12.72 18.44 2.09
CA PRO A 31 13.64 19.58 2.13
C PRO A 31 14.10 20.02 0.73
N ALA A 32 13.96 19.17 -0.28
CA ALA A 32 14.29 19.48 -1.68
C ALA A 32 13.11 20.08 -2.47
N GLY A 33 11.89 20.06 -1.93
CA GLY A 33 10.69 20.70 -2.52
C GLY A 33 10.21 20.13 -3.87
N ASN A 34 10.95 19.22 -4.51
CA ASN A 34 10.80 18.94 -5.94
C ASN A 34 10.03 17.65 -6.27
N CYS A 35 9.67 16.83 -5.27
CA CYS A 35 8.97 15.59 -5.54
C CYS A 35 7.45 15.77 -5.64
N PHE A 36 6.89 15.47 -6.82
CA PHE A 36 5.46 15.53 -7.12
C PHE A 36 4.78 16.86 -6.70
N GLY A 37 5.53 17.98 -6.67
CA GLY A 37 5.02 19.28 -6.22
C GLY A 37 4.45 19.28 -4.80
N GLY A 38 4.90 18.37 -3.94
CA GLY A 38 4.36 18.18 -2.59
C GLY A 38 3.14 17.25 -2.51
N ASN A 39 2.64 16.73 -3.63
CA ASN A 39 1.50 15.81 -3.68
C ASN A 39 1.93 14.35 -3.78
N TRP A 40 2.71 13.89 -2.81
CA TRP A 40 3.24 12.53 -2.71
C TRP A 40 2.17 11.44 -2.80
N ALA A 41 1.01 11.69 -2.17
CA ALA A 41 -0.12 10.76 -2.21
C ALA A 41 -0.62 10.53 -3.65
N GLN A 42 -0.65 11.57 -4.48
CA GLN A 42 -1.08 11.43 -5.87
C GLN A 42 -0.11 10.59 -6.70
N GLY A 43 1.17 10.50 -6.31
CA GLY A 43 2.17 9.74 -7.04
C GLY A 43 1.97 8.21 -7.04
N TYR A 44 1.07 7.68 -6.21
CA TYR A 44 0.76 6.25 -6.15
C TYR A 44 -0.74 5.92 -6.03
N THR A 45 -1.60 6.91 -5.81
CA THR A 45 -3.03 6.66 -5.50
C THR A 45 -3.76 6.02 -6.67
N ASP A 46 -3.42 6.39 -7.91
CA ASP A 46 -4.06 5.84 -9.11
C ASP A 46 -3.71 4.36 -9.30
N GLU A 47 -2.45 4.00 -9.09
CA GLU A 47 -1.97 2.62 -9.14
C GLU A 47 -2.51 1.79 -7.96
N LEU A 48 -2.60 2.37 -6.77
CA LEU A 48 -3.21 1.71 -5.60
C LEU A 48 -4.70 1.40 -5.84
N GLN A 49 -5.44 2.36 -6.41
CA GLN A 49 -6.84 2.14 -6.75
C GLN A 49 -6.99 1.08 -7.83
N SER A 50 -6.11 1.11 -8.84
CA SER A 50 -6.08 0.12 -9.91
C SER A 50 -5.80 -1.29 -9.38
N TRP A 51 -4.82 -1.42 -8.48
CA TRP A 51 -4.53 -2.69 -7.81
C TRP A 51 -5.70 -3.17 -6.96
N SER A 52 -6.33 -2.28 -6.18
CA SER A 52 -7.51 -2.61 -5.37
C SER A 52 -8.68 -3.12 -6.23
N ASN A 53 -8.93 -2.48 -7.38
CA ASN A 53 -9.97 -2.90 -8.31
C ASN A 53 -9.65 -4.27 -8.93
N ALA A 54 -8.40 -4.49 -9.34
CA ALA A 54 -7.97 -5.76 -9.91
C ALA A 54 -8.02 -6.90 -8.87
N ALA A 55 -7.67 -6.62 -7.62
CA ALA A 55 -7.80 -7.57 -6.51
C ALA A 55 -9.26 -7.96 -6.28
N GLN A 56 -10.18 -6.99 -6.33
CA GLN A 56 -11.61 -7.26 -6.25
C GLN A 56 -12.10 -8.12 -7.43
N ALA A 57 -11.72 -7.75 -8.66
CA ALA A 57 -12.12 -8.51 -9.86
C ALA A 57 -11.61 -9.96 -9.84
N TYR A 58 -10.37 -10.19 -9.39
CA TYR A 58 -9.84 -11.54 -9.23
C TYR A 58 -10.55 -12.32 -8.11
N SER A 59 -10.83 -11.65 -6.99
CA SER A 59 -11.58 -12.27 -5.88
C SER A 59 -13.01 -12.66 -6.27
N GLU A 60 -13.67 -11.87 -7.12
CA GLU A 60 -15.04 -12.12 -7.59
C GLU A 60 -15.07 -13.16 -8.72
N ASN A 61 -14.03 -13.21 -9.56
CA ASN A 61 -13.92 -14.11 -10.69
C ASN A 61 -12.46 -14.54 -10.90
N PRO A 62 -12.00 -15.65 -10.27
CA PRO A 62 -10.60 -16.06 -10.27
C PRO A 62 -10.23 -16.76 -11.58
N THR A 63 -10.15 -15.98 -12.66
CA THR A 63 -9.66 -16.42 -13.97
C THR A 63 -8.18 -16.12 -14.13
N ALA A 64 -7.52 -16.80 -15.09
CA ALA A 64 -6.14 -16.51 -15.43
C ALA A 64 -5.93 -15.05 -15.86
N ASP A 65 -6.88 -14.48 -16.62
CA ASP A 65 -6.83 -13.08 -17.06
C ASP A 65 -6.92 -12.12 -15.88
N ASN A 66 -7.90 -12.31 -14.99
CA ASN A 66 -8.04 -11.47 -13.79
C ASN A 66 -6.83 -11.61 -12.84
N CYS A 67 -6.22 -12.78 -12.76
CA CYS A 67 -4.98 -12.94 -11.99
C CYS A 67 -3.81 -12.18 -12.62
N ALA A 68 -3.67 -12.24 -13.95
CA ALA A 68 -2.65 -11.49 -14.67
C ALA A 68 -2.82 -9.98 -14.46
N ASP A 69 -4.07 -9.49 -14.51
CA ASP A 69 -4.40 -8.09 -14.24
C ASP A 69 -4.08 -7.70 -12.79
N TYR A 70 -4.45 -8.53 -11.81
CA TYR A 70 -4.08 -8.33 -10.41
C TYR A 70 -2.57 -8.21 -10.22
N LYS A 71 -1.80 -9.16 -10.75
CA LYS A 71 -0.33 -9.16 -10.65
C LYS A 71 0.29 -7.96 -11.35
N SER A 72 -0.22 -7.60 -12.53
CA SER A 72 0.26 -6.44 -13.28
C SER A 72 0.00 -5.14 -12.50
N ALA A 73 -1.20 -4.98 -11.96
CA ALA A 73 -1.56 -3.79 -11.18
C ALA A 73 -0.79 -3.69 -9.86
N ALA A 74 -0.53 -4.82 -9.19
CA ALA A 74 0.32 -4.88 -8.00
C ALA A 74 1.74 -4.39 -8.29
N LYS A 75 2.34 -4.85 -9.40
CA LYS A 75 3.68 -4.42 -9.81
C LYS A 75 3.72 -2.94 -10.21
N ALA A 76 2.69 -2.45 -10.90
CA ALA A 76 2.57 -1.02 -11.22
C ALA A 76 2.50 -0.15 -9.96
N TYR A 77 1.82 -0.59 -8.91
CA TYR A 77 1.81 0.09 -7.62
C TYR A 77 3.21 0.11 -6.97
N LEU A 78 3.94 -1.00 -7.02
CA LEU A 78 5.33 -1.04 -6.55
C LEU A 78 6.27 -0.14 -7.37
N ASP A 79 6.05 -0.01 -8.68
CA ASP A 79 6.78 0.93 -9.55
C ASP A 79 6.47 2.39 -9.16
N ALA A 80 5.21 2.72 -8.88
CA ALA A 80 4.83 4.04 -8.40
C ALA A 80 5.50 4.40 -7.07
N LEU A 81 5.60 3.43 -6.14
CA LEU A 81 6.36 3.62 -4.90
C LEU A 81 7.87 3.81 -5.15
N ASP A 82 8.47 3.03 -6.06
CA ASP A 82 9.88 3.18 -6.42
C ASP A 82 10.18 4.57 -6.98
N ASN A 83 9.34 5.06 -7.91
CA ASN A 83 9.42 6.40 -8.48
C ASN A 83 9.34 7.52 -7.41
N ILE A 84 8.60 7.27 -6.33
CA ILE A 84 8.55 8.17 -5.18
C ILE A 84 9.89 8.18 -4.46
N TYR A 85 10.43 7.00 -4.13
CA TYR A 85 11.70 6.87 -3.43
C TYR A 85 12.92 7.31 -4.26
N ASP A 86 12.83 7.25 -5.59
CA ASP A 86 13.78 7.87 -6.52
C ASP A 86 14.02 9.35 -6.27
N CYS A 87 13.00 10.00 -5.72
CA CYS A 87 12.93 11.42 -5.62
C CYS A 87 12.97 11.89 -4.15
N ILE A 88 13.11 10.96 -3.19
CA ILE A 88 13.43 11.25 -1.78
C ILE A 88 14.92 11.00 -1.52
N PRO A 89 15.66 12.00 -1.00
CA PRO A 89 16.96 11.74 -0.41
C PRO A 89 16.80 10.84 0.83
N THR A 90 17.13 9.55 0.71
CA THR A 90 17.05 8.58 1.81
C THR A 90 18.32 7.73 1.90
N ALA A 91 18.76 7.44 3.13
CA ALA A 91 19.90 6.55 3.38
C ALA A 91 19.53 5.06 3.16
N SER A 92 18.24 4.72 3.23
CA SER A 92 17.73 3.35 3.08
C SER A 92 17.41 2.98 1.63
N ARG A 93 17.92 3.72 0.63
CA ARG A 93 17.53 3.48 -0.77
C ARG A 93 17.79 2.04 -1.23
N ALA A 94 18.96 1.49 -0.89
CA ALA A 94 19.31 0.13 -1.26
C ALA A 94 18.41 -0.93 -0.60
N GLU A 95 17.96 -0.69 0.64
CA GLU A 95 17.02 -1.58 1.35
C GLU A 95 15.65 -1.53 0.69
N ILE A 96 15.16 -0.33 0.35
CA ILE A 96 13.88 -0.13 -0.35
C ILE A 96 13.88 -0.80 -1.73
N ASP A 97 14.94 -0.61 -2.52
CA ASP A 97 15.08 -1.25 -3.83
C ASP A 97 15.05 -2.77 -3.72
N GLN A 98 15.68 -3.32 -2.68
CA GLN A 98 15.67 -4.74 -2.39
C GLN A 98 14.25 -5.21 -2.03
N GLU A 99 13.55 -4.52 -1.12
CA GLU A 99 12.18 -4.87 -0.73
C GLU A 99 11.20 -4.81 -1.92
N ILE A 100 11.29 -3.77 -2.76
CA ILE A 100 10.47 -3.65 -3.98
C ILE A 100 10.75 -4.80 -4.94
N LYS A 101 12.03 -5.17 -5.13
CA LYS A 101 12.42 -6.29 -5.98
C LYS A 101 11.92 -7.63 -5.44
N GLU A 102 12.04 -7.85 -4.14
CA GLU A 102 11.55 -9.07 -3.47
C GLU A 102 10.03 -9.17 -3.59
N ALA A 103 9.30 -8.09 -3.35
CA ALA A 103 7.84 -8.04 -3.50
C ALA A 103 7.39 -8.35 -4.94
N LYS A 104 8.04 -7.77 -5.95
CA LYS A 104 7.76 -8.10 -7.37
C LYS A 104 8.03 -9.58 -7.67
N ALA A 105 9.13 -10.12 -7.16
CA ALA A 105 9.45 -11.53 -7.36
C ALA A 105 8.45 -12.47 -6.67
N ASP A 106 7.92 -12.08 -5.52
CA ASP A 106 6.89 -12.85 -4.83
C ASP A 106 5.55 -12.81 -5.56
N ILE A 107 5.14 -11.65 -6.10
CA ILE A 107 3.96 -11.53 -6.99
C ILE A 107 4.11 -12.45 -8.22
N ASP A 108 5.32 -12.53 -8.80
CA ASP A 108 5.56 -13.41 -9.94
C ASP A 108 5.43 -14.90 -9.57
N LYS A 109 5.83 -15.29 -8.35
CA LYS A 109 5.73 -16.67 -7.83
C LYS A 109 4.33 -17.08 -7.39
N GLU A 110 3.45 -16.13 -7.04
CA GLU A 110 2.09 -16.45 -6.62
C GLU A 110 1.39 -17.30 -7.68
N SER A 111 0.81 -18.44 -7.30
CA SER A 111 0.10 -19.26 -8.27
C SER A 111 -1.28 -18.66 -8.56
N CYS A 112 -1.64 -18.56 -9.84
CA CYS A 112 -2.98 -18.17 -10.30
C CYS A 112 -3.90 -19.39 -10.40
N ASP A 113 -3.83 -20.30 -9.44
CA ASP A 113 -4.64 -21.51 -9.46
C ASP A 113 -6.10 -21.11 -9.22
N THR A 114 -6.92 -21.29 -10.26
CA THR A 114 -8.37 -21.09 -10.22
C THR A 114 -8.95 -21.96 -9.10
N GLN A 115 -9.57 -21.37 -8.09
CA GLN A 115 -10.36 -22.12 -7.10
C GLN A 115 -11.64 -22.68 -7.73
#